data_AF-A0A967K3S7-F1
#
_entry.id   AF-A0A967K3S7-F1
#
_cell.length_a   1.000
_cell.length_b   1.000
_cell.length_c   1.000
_cell.angle_alpha   90.00
_cell.angle_beta   90.00
_cell.angle_gamma   90.00
#
_symmetry.space_group_name_H-M   'P 1'
#
loop_
_entity.id
_entity.type
_entity.pdbx_description
1 polymer ?
#
loop_
_entity_poly.entity_id
_entity_poly.type
_entity_poly.pdbx_seq_one_letter_code
_entity_poly.pdbx_strand_id
1 'polypeptide(L)'
;MLGLIIIIVLAVIFIPRLFGGGNGGDTTGLGSVTDTPSVVEANLTATADAFGVLAAVPESSETPTPTLEPTSTPTNTPQPTQTSTPTITPSPTFPTDLYSWITNIATEDNYYVVDYETFGFEETLPGTHVHFFFDTVPVDQAGYPGSGPWKLYGGPRPFTEYLVSARPADAMEMCIRVANPDHSLYDLESGNCFDLPDSP
;
A
#
# COMPACT_ATOMS: atom_id res chain seq x y z
N MET A 1 -63.86 20.34 13.05
CA MET A 1 -62.84 20.68 14.06
C MET A 1 -61.60 21.12 13.32
N LEU A 2 -61.36 22.43 13.35
CA LEU A 2 -60.18 23.13 12.83
C LEU A 2 -59.02 22.85 13.82
N GLY A 3 -57.83 22.49 13.36
CA GLY A 3 -56.75 22.11 14.28
C GLY A 3 -55.35 22.07 13.68
N LEU A 4 -54.83 23.27 13.41
CA LEU A 4 -53.42 23.69 13.50
C LEU A 4 -52.34 22.96 12.67
N ILE A 5 -52.05 23.57 11.52
CA ILE A 5 -50.81 23.41 10.74
C ILE A 5 -49.70 24.17 11.48
N ILE A 6 -48.64 23.47 11.92
CA ILE A 6 -47.40 24.08 12.41
C ILE A 6 -46.40 24.09 11.25
N ILE A 7 -46.31 25.23 10.56
CA ILE A 7 -45.21 25.52 9.63
C ILE A 7 -44.09 26.17 10.45
N ILE A 8 -43.02 25.44 10.72
CA ILE A 8 -41.78 26.00 11.27
C ILE A 8 -41.02 26.63 10.10
N VAL A 9 -41.13 27.94 9.96
CA VAL A 9 -40.25 28.75 9.10
C VAL A 9 -38.95 28.99 9.89
N LEU A 10 -37.90 28.22 9.60
CA LEU A 10 -36.53 28.55 10.04
C LEU A 10 -35.92 29.54 9.04
N ALA A 11 -36.05 30.84 9.37
CA ALA A 11 -35.36 31.91 8.67
C ALA A 11 -33.98 32.17 9.31
N VAL A 12 -32.94 31.82 8.54
CA VAL A 12 -31.66 32.51 8.31
C VAL A 12 -31.07 33.37 9.44
N ILE A 13 -29.89 32.97 9.96
CA ILE A 13 -28.83 33.92 10.32
C ILE A 13 -27.54 33.48 9.62
N PHE A 14 -27.29 34.11 8.47
CA PHE A 14 -26.02 34.08 7.75
C PHE A 14 -25.14 35.17 8.36
N ILE A 15 -24.07 34.81 9.08
CA ILE A 15 -23.08 35.78 9.58
C ILE A 15 -21.92 35.82 8.58
N PRO A 16 -21.78 36.84 7.73
CA PRO A 16 -20.53 37.07 7.03
C PRO A 16 -19.50 37.61 8.02
N ARG A 17 -18.43 36.85 8.31
CA ARG A 17 -17.26 37.38 9.01
C ARG A 17 -16.50 38.32 8.06
N LEU A 18 -16.83 39.61 8.15
CA LEU A 18 -16.01 40.73 7.71
C LEU A 18 -14.96 41.04 8.81
N PHE A 19 -13.76 40.51 8.64
CA PHE A 19 -12.53 41.13 9.14
C PHE A 19 -11.63 41.22 7.89
N GLY A 20 -11.29 42.39 7.37
CA GLY A 20 -10.74 43.54 8.09
C GLY A 20 -9.23 43.52 7.82
N GLY A 21 -8.82 44.22 6.76
CA GLY A 21 -7.43 44.26 6.30
C GLY A 21 -6.49 45.05 7.22
N GLY A 22 -5.20 44.73 7.09
CA GLY A 22 -4.08 45.53 7.60
C GLY A 22 -2.88 45.33 6.67
N ASN A 23 -2.46 46.42 6.03
CA ASN A 23 -1.30 46.52 5.13
C ASN A 23 -0.23 47.39 5.81
N GLY A 24 1.05 47.15 5.51
CA GLY A 24 2.23 47.92 5.97
C GLY A 24 3.00 47.15 7.04
N GLY A 25 4.27 46.78 6.90
CA GLY A 25 5.35 47.35 6.10
C GLY A 25 6.35 47.95 7.08
N ASP A 26 7.46 47.24 7.35
CA ASP A 26 8.65 47.84 7.95
C ASP A 26 9.91 47.11 7.46
N THR A 27 10.70 47.84 6.69
CA THR A 27 12.09 47.59 6.33
C THR A 27 12.98 48.54 7.13
N THR A 28 14.26 48.15 7.31
CA THR A 28 15.37 48.82 8.04
C THR A 28 15.42 48.49 9.54
N GLY A 29 16.53 48.09 10.17
CA GLY A 29 17.92 47.87 9.77
C GLY A 29 18.85 47.97 10.99
N LEU A 30 19.92 47.17 11.00
CA LEU A 30 21.24 47.36 11.67
C LEU A 30 21.53 46.74 13.06
N GLY A 31 22.48 45.78 13.02
CA GLY A 31 23.55 45.52 14.01
C GLY A 31 23.32 44.36 14.99
N SER A 32 24.27 43.50 15.37
CA SER A 32 25.70 43.36 15.07
C SER A 32 26.23 42.10 15.80
N VAL A 33 26.89 41.19 15.07
CA VAL A 33 28.08 40.36 15.43
C VAL A 33 28.00 39.31 16.56
N THR A 34 28.23 38.02 16.23
CA THR A 34 29.51 37.31 16.50
C THR A 34 29.62 36.00 15.71
N ASP A 35 30.70 35.93 14.92
CA ASP A 35 31.31 34.76 14.28
C ASP A 35 31.71 33.65 15.27
N THR A 36 31.65 32.38 14.85
CA THR A 36 32.79 31.44 15.01
C THR A 36 32.66 30.25 14.03
N PRO A 37 33.63 30.01 13.12
CA PRO A 37 33.76 28.76 12.38
C PRO A 37 34.76 27.82 13.09
N SER A 38 34.45 26.53 13.18
CA SER A 38 35.42 25.51 13.59
C SER A 38 35.66 24.52 12.47
N VAL A 39 36.84 24.67 11.87
CA VAL A 39 37.49 23.77 10.92
C VAL A 39 38.15 22.65 11.72
N VAL A 40 37.94 21.38 11.35
CA VAL A 40 39.04 20.40 11.39
C VAL A 40 38.84 19.32 10.33
N GLU A 41 39.66 19.41 9.29
CA GLU A 41 39.99 18.31 8.40
C GLU A 41 40.89 17.30 9.12
N ALA A 42 40.72 16.02 8.83
CA ALA A 42 41.78 15.02 8.99
C ALA A 42 41.68 14.00 7.84
N ASN A 43 42.38 14.32 6.76
CA ASN A 43 42.87 13.36 5.77
C ASN A 43 44.16 12.76 6.33
N LEU A 44 44.35 11.44 6.31
CA LEU A 44 45.68 10.84 6.29
C LEU A 44 45.71 9.49 5.58
N THR A 45 46.81 9.32 4.87
CA THR A 45 47.06 8.51 3.69
C THR A 45 47.63 7.11 4.03
N ALA A 46 47.55 6.24 3.03
CA ALA A 46 48.02 4.85 2.92
C ALA A 46 49.40 4.47 3.49
N THR A 47 49.55 3.17 3.79
CA THR A 47 50.82 2.43 3.65
C THR A 47 50.56 1.02 3.12
N ALA A 48 51.13 0.72 1.96
CA ALA A 48 51.34 -0.62 1.43
C ALA A 48 52.64 -1.18 2.02
N ASP A 49 52.68 -2.49 2.31
CA ASP A 49 53.93 -3.21 2.50
C ASP A 49 53.88 -4.56 1.79
N ALA A 50 54.92 -4.80 0.99
CA ALA A 50 55.12 -5.94 0.12
C ALA A 50 56.53 -6.49 0.39
N PHE A 51 56.64 -7.76 0.77
CA PHE A 51 57.85 -8.62 0.71
C PHE A 51 57.31 -10.07 0.73
N GLY A 52 57.57 -11.02 -0.17
CA GLY A 52 58.64 -11.23 -1.13
C GLY A 52 59.43 -12.49 -0.76
N VAL A 53 59.61 -13.42 -1.73
CA VAL A 53 60.72 -14.43 -1.86
C VAL A 53 60.50 -15.80 -1.15
N LEU A 54 60.70 -17.03 -1.69
CA LEU A 54 61.09 -17.66 -2.99
C LEU A 54 60.81 -19.20 -2.92
N ALA A 55 60.52 -19.83 -4.08
CA ALA A 55 60.95 -21.17 -4.58
C ALA A 55 60.71 -22.47 -3.73
N ALA A 56 60.48 -23.68 -4.24
CA ALA A 56 60.65 -24.33 -5.53
C ALA A 56 59.77 -25.62 -5.64
N VAL A 57 59.54 -26.07 -6.87
CA VAL A 57 58.90 -27.30 -7.40
C VAL A 57 59.92 -28.47 -7.42
N PRO A 58 59.64 -29.76 -7.75
CA PRO A 58 58.45 -30.66 -7.75
C PRO A 58 58.66 -31.94 -6.89
N GLU A 59 57.69 -32.88 -6.81
CA GLU A 59 57.90 -34.30 -7.26
C GLU A 59 56.60 -35.12 -7.28
N SER A 60 56.47 -35.97 -8.30
CA SER A 60 55.31 -36.80 -8.65
C SER A 60 55.27 -38.09 -7.81
N SER A 61 54.08 -38.54 -7.42
CA SER A 61 53.89 -39.88 -6.84
C SER A 61 52.67 -40.55 -7.48
N GLU A 62 52.93 -41.62 -8.24
CA GLU A 62 51.93 -42.39 -8.97
C GLU A 62 51.01 -43.15 -8.02
N THR A 63 49.69 -42.92 -8.14
CA THR A 63 48.65 -43.66 -7.42
C THR A 63 48.13 -44.80 -8.31
N PRO A 64 48.00 -46.04 -7.82
CA PRO A 64 47.56 -47.16 -8.64
C PRO A 64 46.07 -47.07 -8.99
N THR A 65 45.76 -47.38 -10.25
CA THR A 65 44.41 -47.47 -10.83
C THR A 65 43.61 -48.63 -10.22
N PRO A 66 42.41 -48.42 -9.65
CA PRO A 66 41.54 -49.52 -9.26
C PRO A 66 40.84 -50.14 -10.48
N THR A 67 40.84 -51.47 -10.54
CA THR A 67 40.10 -52.29 -11.51
C THR A 67 38.60 -52.22 -11.22
N LEU A 68 37.79 -51.82 -12.22
CA LEU A 68 36.33 -51.77 -12.11
C LEU A 68 35.70 -53.17 -12.26
N GLU A 69 34.86 -53.54 -11.30
CA GLU A 69 34.03 -54.76 -11.32
C GLU A 69 32.74 -54.52 -12.13
N PRO A 70 32.26 -55.48 -12.95
CA PRO A 70 31.06 -55.29 -13.76
C PRO A 70 29.80 -55.23 -12.87
N THR A 71 29.16 -54.06 -12.85
CA THR A 71 27.87 -53.84 -12.19
C THR A 71 26.74 -54.43 -13.03
N SER A 72 25.89 -55.26 -12.42
CA SER A 72 24.72 -55.84 -13.10
C SER A 72 23.61 -54.81 -13.27
N THR A 73 23.12 -54.64 -14.50
CA THR A 73 22.06 -53.69 -14.86
C THR A 73 20.69 -54.21 -14.43
N PRO A 74 19.92 -53.50 -13.58
CA PRO A 74 18.56 -53.90 -13.26
C PRO A 74 17.61 -53.59 -14.43
N THR A 75 16.79 -54.57 -14.80
CA THR A 75 15.72 -54.44 -15.80
C THR A 75 14.54 -53.65 -15.20
N ASN A 76 14.30 -52.44 -15.71
CA ASN A 76 13.15 -51.63 -15.33
C ASN A 76 11.86 -52.22 -15.93
N THR A 77 10.92 -52.61 -15.05
CA THR A 77 9.55 -52.96 -15.44
C THR A 77 8.70 -51.69 -15.48
N PRO A 78 7.92 -51.40 -16.54
CA PRO A 78 7.13 -50.18 -16.62
C PRO A 78 6.00 -50.19 -15.58
N GLN A 79 5.95 -49.15 -14.75
CA GLN A 79 4.92 -48.91 -13.73
C GLN A 79 3.69 -48.22 -14.37
N PRO A 80 2.45 -48.63 -14.04
CA PRO A 80 1.24 -48.03 -14.60
C PRO A 80 1.13 -46.52 -14.28
N THR A 81 0.78 -45.74 -15.31
CA THR A 81 0.59 -44.29 -15.22
C THR A 81 -0.68 -43.96 -14.43
N GLN A 82 -0.53 -43.30 -13.28
CA GLN A 82 -1.67 -42.82 -12.49
C GLN A 82 -2.29 -41.59 -13.14
N THR A 83 -3.61 -41.60 -13.30
CA THR A 83 -4.38 -40.44 -13.79
C THR A 83 -4.62 -39.49 -12.62
N SER A 84 -4.18 -38.23 -12.73
CA SER A 84 -4.36 -37.22 -11.69
C SER A 84 -5.83 -36.81 -11.55
N THR A 85 -6.31 -36.77 -10.31
CA THR A 85 -7.63 -36.20 -9.97
C THR A 85 -7.52 -34.67 -9.93
N PRO A 86 -8.48 -33.90 -10.47
CA PRO A 86 -8.43 -32.44 -10.40
C PRO A 86 -8.43 -31.96 -8.95
N THR A 87 -7.47 -31.11 -8.60
CA THR A 87 -7.41 -30.45 -7.30
C THR A 87 -8.40 -29.29 -7.27
N ILE A 88 -9.44 -29.40 -6.45
CA ILE A 88 -10.33 -28.27 -6.13
C ILE A 88 -9.53 -27.28 -5.27
N THR A 89 -9.39 -26.04 -5.76
CA THR A 89 -8.77 -24.94 -5.00
C THR A 89 -9.77 -24.47 -3.93
N PRO A 90 -9.36 -24.36 -2.65
CA PRO A 90 -10.26 -23.91 -1.59
C PRO A 90 -10.74 -22.48 -1.87
N SER A 91 -12.02 -22.22 -1.58
CA SER A 91 -12.57 -20.86 -1.58
C SER A 91 -11.99 -20.08 -0.39
N PRO A 92 -11.65 -18.78 -0.55
CA PRO A 92 -11.13 -17.97 0.55
C PRO A 92 -12.14 -17.94 1.72
N THR A 93 -11.65 -18.11 2.94
CA THR A 93 -12.44 -17.93 4.16
C THR A 93 -12.23 -16.50 4.65
N PHE A 94 -13.29 -15.68 4.62
CA PHE A 94 -13.24 -14.30 5.10
C PHE A 94 -13.54 -14.24 6.61
N PRO A 95 -12.92 -13.32 7.36
CA PRO A 95 -13.15 -13.17 8.81
C PRO A 95 -14.57 -12.67 9.13
N THR A 96 -15.23 -12.01 8.19
CA THR A 96 -16.55 -11.37 8.36
C THR A 96 -17.55 -11.84 7.30
N ASP A 97 -18.84 -11.66 7.58
CA ASP A 97 -19.96 -12.00 6.69
C ASP A 97 -20.13 -11.02 5.52
N LEU A 98 -19.79 -9.74 5.73
CA LEU A 98 -19.63 -8.74 4.67
C LEU A 98 -18.14 -8.46 4.44
N TYR A 99 -17.70 -8.59 3.19
CA TYR A 99 -16.29 -8.42 2.85
C TYR A 99 -16.11 -7.72 1.50
N SER A 100 -15.02 -6.97 1.37
CA SER A 100 -14.63 -6.30 0.12
C SER A 100 -13.18 -6.65 -0.23
N TRP A 101 -12.89 -7.03 -1.47
CA TRP A 101 -11.57 -7.54 -1.85
C TRP A 101 -11.07 -6.88 -3.14
N ILE A 102 -10.01 -6.06 -3.07
CA ILE A 102 -9.30 -5.55 -4.24
C ILE A 102 -8.56 -6.73 -4.90
N THR A 103 -8.82 -6.92 -6.20
CA THR A 103 -8.22 -7.97 -7.02
C THR A 103 -7.11 -7.45 -7.91
N ASN A 104 -7.15 -6.16 -8.29
CA ASN A 104 -6.15 -5.53 -9.14
C ASN A 104 -6.21 -3.99 -9.03
N ILE A 105 -5.05 -3.34 -9.23
CA ILE A 105 -4.95 -1.88 -9.39
C ILE A 105 -4.11 -1.58 -10.62
N ALA A 106 -4.67 -0.82 -11.55
CA ALA A 106 -3.97 -0.29 -12.72
C ALA A 106 -3.97 1.25 -12.72
N THR A 107 -3.20 1.85 -13.62
CA THR A 107 -3.28 3.29 -13.91
C THR A 107 -3.78 3.54 -15.33
N GLU A 108 -4.75 4.44 -15.47
CA GLU A 108 -5.32 4.86 -16.76
C GLU A 108 -5.64 6.35 -16.70
N ASP A 109 -5.19 7.14 -17.69
CA ASP A 109 -5.48 8.58 -17.79
C ASP A 109 -5.26 9.38 -16.48
N ASN A 110 -4.19 9.06 -15.74
CA ASN A 110 -3.81 9.66 -14.45
C ASN A 110 -4.74 9.33 -13.26
N TYR A 111 -5.59 8.31 -13.39
CA TYR A 111 -6.39 7.72 -12.31
C TYR A 111 -5.90 6.33 -11.94
N TYR A 112 -6.15 5.93 -10.70
CA TYR A 112 -6.16 4.53 -10.32
C TYR A 112 -7.46 3.89 -10.77
N VAL A 113 -7.36 2.77 -11.47
CA VAL A 113 -8.49 1.89 -11.81
C VAL A 113 -8.39 0.68 -10.89
N VAL A 114 -9.33 0.57 -9.96
CA VAL A 114 -9.30 -0.45 -8.90
C VAL A 114 -10.40 -1.46 -9.13
N ASP A 115 -10.01 -2.67 -9.50
CA ASP A 115 -10.90 -3.82 -9.62
C ASP A 115 -11.08 -4.44 -8.24
N TYR A 116 -12.34 -4.70 -7.87
CA TYR A 116 -12.66 -5.30 -6.58
C TYR A 116 -13.94 -6.14 -6.62
N GLU A 117 -14.05 -7.02 -5.64
CA GLU A 117 -15.23 -7.83 -5.38
C GLU A 117 -15.84 -7.47 -4.03
N THR A 118 -17.14 -7.72 -3.88
CA THR A 118 -17.85 -7.68 -2.59
C THR A 118 -18.51 -9.03 -2.36
N PHE A 119 -18.60 -9.39 -1.09
CA PHE A 119 -19.18 -10.63 -0.62
C PHE A 119 -20.24 -10.31 0.42
N GLY A 120 -21.44 -10.87 0.26
CA GLY A 120 -22.56 -10.66 1.17
C GLY A 120 -23.37 -9.37 0.93
N PHE A 121 -22.95 -8.49 0.01
CA PHE A 121 -23.68 -7.28 -0.35
C PHE A 121 -23.34 -6.79 -1.77
N GLU A 122 -24.19 -5.93 -2.31
CA GLU A 122 -23.92 -5.08 -3.47
C GLU A 122 -23.79 -3.65 -2.97
N GLU A 123 -22.69 -2.97 -3.31
CA GLU A 123 -22.48 -1.59 -2.87
C GLU A 123 -23.51 -0.66 -3.50
N THR A 124 -24.10 0.21 -2.69
CA THR A 124 -25.08 1.19 -3.16
C THR A 124 -25.18 2.36 -2.20
N LEU A 125 -25.60 3.51 -2.72
CA LEU A 125 -25.82 4.72 -1.95
C LEU A 125 -27.24 5.25 -2.20
N PRO A 126 -28.05 5.46 -1.13
CA PRO A 126 -27.76 5.10 0.26
C PRO A 126 -27.80 3.57 0.47
N GLY A 127 -26.97 3.05 1.37
CA GLY A 127 -26.88 1.61 1.63
C GLY A 127 -25.51 1.20 2.16
N THR A 128 -25.26 -0.11 2.23
CA THR A 128 -23.92 -0.64 2.47
C THR A 128 -23.04 -0.32 1.26
N HIS A 129 -21.85 0.18 1.52
CA HIS A 129 -20.94 0.64 0.48
C HIS A 129 -19.49 0.37 0.92
N VAL A 130 -18.51 0.87 0.16
CA VAL A 130 -17.10 0.70 0.49
C VAL A 130 -16.40 2.03 0.64
N HIS A 131 -15.36 2.05 1.47
CA HIS A 131 -14.41 3.14 1.59
C HIS A 131 -13.07 2.74 1.00
N PHE A 132 -12.56 3.53 0.06
CA PHE A 132 -11.20 3.43 -0.46
C PHE A 132 -10.29 4.45 0.23
N PHE A 133 -9.06 4.05 0.56
CA PHE A 133 -8.08 4.94 1.18
C PHE A 133 -6.65 4.44 0.92
N PHE A 134 -5.67 5.32 1.06
CA PHE A 134 -4.27 4.92 1.06
C PHE A 134 -3.89 4.35 2.43
N ASP A 135 -2.97 3.39 2.46
CA ASP A 135 -2.40 2.77 3.68
C ASP A 135 -1.80 3.76 4.71
N THR A 136 -1.46 4.97 4.29
CA THR A 136 -1.10 6.09 5.19
C THR A 136 -2.25 6.57 6.08
N VAL A 137 -3.48 6.15 5.80
CA VAL A 137 -4.67 6.41 6.63
C VAL A 137 -4.85 5.23 7.59
N PRO A 138 -4.80 5.46 8.92
CA PRO A 138 -5.16 4.44 9.90
C PRO A 138 -6.57 3.91 9.64
N VAL A 139 -6.75 2.59 9.68
CA VAL A 139 -8.03 1.95 9.32
C VAL A 139 -9.19 2.45 10.18
N ASP A 140 -8.95 2.73 11.46
CA ASP A 140 -9.97 3.27 12.37
C ASP A 140 -10.39 4.72 12.04
N GLN A 141 -9.60 5.45 11.23
CA GLN A 141 -9.95 6.76 10.67
C GLN A 141 -10.64 6.65 9.31
N ALA A 142 -10.64 5.48 8.65
CA ALA A 142 -11.25 5.26 7.35
C ALA A 142 -12.79 5.11 7.39
N GLY A 143 -13.44 5.79 8.34
CA GLY A 143 -14.89 5.90 8.51
C GLY A 143 -15.30 6.93 9.58
N TYR A 144 -14.33 7.68 10.12
CA TYR A 144 -14.52 8.68 11.17
C TYR A 144 -13.69 9.93 10.86
N PRO A 145 -14.24 11.15 10.98
CA PRO A 145 -15.62 11.53 11.33
C PRO A 145 -16.54 11.66 10.10
N GLY A 146 -17.04 10.55 9.53
CA GLY A 146 -18.00 10.53 8.40
C GLY A 146 -17.55 11.22 7.09
N SER A 147 -16.39 11.87 7.15
CA SER A 147 -15.60 12.53 6.11
C SER A 147 -14.15 12.45 6.57
N GLY A 148 -13.22 12.16 5.67
CA GLY A 148 -11.82 11.97 6.02
C GLY A 148 -10.97 11.75 4.77
N PRO A 149 -9.71 11.32 4.93
CA PRO A 149 -8.79 11.06 3.81
C PRO A 149 -9.13 9.76 3.04
N TRP A 150 -10.42 9.46 2.87
CA TRP A 150 -10.97 8.27 2.25
C TRP A 150 -12.09 8.65 1.28
N LYS A 151 -12.39 7.77 0.32
CA LYS A 151 -13.43 7.92 -0.69
C LYS A 151 -14.55 6.94 -0.46
N LEU A 152 -15.75 7.48 -0.28
CA LEU A 152 -16.99 6.73 -0.22
C LEU A 152 -17.38 6.30 -1.63
N TYR A 153 -17.74 5.03 -1.81
CA TYR A 153 -18.07 4.51 -3.13
C TYR A 153 -19.19 3.47 -3.12
N GLY A 154 -20.23 3.72 -3.92
CA GLY A 154 -21.41 2.87 -4.09
C GLY A 154 -21.55 2.26 -5.48
N GLY A 155 -20.44 2.13 -6.21
CA GLY A 155 -20.42 1.64 -7.57
C GLY A 155 -20.78 2.70 -8.63
N PRO A 156 -20.79 2.31 -9.92
CA PRO A 156 -20.49 0.97 -10.44
C PRO A 156 -18.98 0.63 -10.39
N ARG A 157 -18.61 -0.65 -10.44
CA ARG A 157 -17.19 -1.06 -10.54
C ARG A 157 -16.64 -0.83 -11.96
N PRO A 158 -15.32 -0.59 -12.14
CA PRO A 158 -14.28 -0.45 -11.11
C PRO A 158 -14.33 0.91 -10.41
N PHE A 159 -13.59 1.06 -9.31
CA PHE A 159 -13.41 2.36 -8.65
C PHE A 159 -12.35 3.20 -9.40
N THR A 160 -12.65 4.49 -9.63
CA THR A 160 -11.81 5.39 -10.45
C THR A 160 -11.64 6.80 -9.89
N GLU A 161 -11.94 7.04 -8.60
CA GLU A 161 -11.99 8.42 -8.07
C GLU A 161 -10.68 8.96 -7.48
N TYR A 162 -9.65 8.13 -7.36
CA TYR A 162 -8.32 8.58 -6.95
C TYR A 162 -7.45 8.88 -8.16
N LEU A 163 -6.97 10.13 -8.22
CA LEU A 163 -5.88 10.52 -9.10
C LEU A 163 -4.56 9.89 -8.62
N VAL A 164 -3.66 9.57 -9.54
CA VAL A 164 -2.28 9.15 -9.21
C VAL A 164 -1.57 10.24 -8.40
N SER A 165 -1.80 11.51 -8.74
CA SER A 165 -1.25 12.66 -8.00
C SER A 165 -1.82 12.84 -6.59
N ALA A 166 -2.88 12.13 -6.22
CA ALA A 166 -3.44 12.16 -4.87
C ALA A 166 -2.71 11.21 -3.90
N ARG A 167 -1.86 10.31 -4.42
CA ARG A 167 -1.05 9.38 -3.63
C ARG A 167 -0.12 10.14 -2.68
N PRO A 168 -0.23 9.96 -1.36
CA PRO A 168 0.76 10.44 -0.40
C PRO A 168 2.15 9.85 -0.69
N ALA A 169 3.21 10.61 -0.41
CA ALA A 169 4.58 10.22 -0.80
C ALA A 169 5.04 8.88 -0.21
N ASP A 170 4.49 8.50 0.94
CA ASP A 170 4.78 7.28 1.70
C ASP A 170 3.71 6.19 1.52
N ALA A 171 2.68 6.42 0.70
CA ALA A 171 1.67 5.40 0.45
C ALA A 171 2.19 4.29 -0.45
N MET A 172 2.05 3.04 -0.03
CA MET A 172 2.49 1.85 -0.77
C MET A 172 1.31 1.06 -1.31
N GLU A 173 0.18 1.07 -0.60
CA GLU A 173 -1.01 0.31 -0.93
C GLU A 173 -2.27 1.18 -0.99
N MET A 174 -3.29 0.71 -1.72
CA MET A 174 -4.67 1.18 -1.56
C MET A 174 -5.47 0.11 -0.83
N CYS A 175 -6.26 0.56 0.14
CA CYS A 175 -7.09 -0.27 0.99
C CYS A 175 -8.57 -0.05 0.68
N ILE A 176 -9.36 -1.11 0.87
CA ILE A 176 -10.82 -1.10 0.78
C ILE A 176 -11.41 -1.64 2.09
N ARG A 177 -12.48 -1.04 2.60
CA ARG A 177 -13.26 -1.58 3.72
C ARG A 177 -14.75 -1.43 3.47
N VAL A 178 -15.56 -2.33 4.03
CA VAL A 178 -17.03 -2.20 4.01
C VAL A 178 -17.45 -1.11 4.98
N ALA A 179 -18.36 -0.26 4.54
CA ALA A 179 -18.91 0.85 5.29
C ALA A 179 -20.43 0.74 5.41
N ASN A 180 -20.92 1.14 6.58
CA ASN A 180 -22.34 1.23 6.91
C ASN A 180 -22.96 2.49 6.30
N PRO A 181 -24.30 2.59 6.21
CA PRO A 181 -24.98 3.80 5.72
C PRO A 181 -24.65 5.10 6.47
N ASP A 182 -24.19 5.03 7.72
CA ASP A 182 -23.73 6.18 8.51
C ASP A 182 -22.24 6.52 8.30
N HIS A 183 -21.61 5.88 7.31
CA HIS A 183 -20.22 5.99 6.90
C HIS A 183 -19.22 5.48 7.96
N SER A 184 -19.68 4.82 9.04
CA SER A 184 -18.75 4.07 9.87
C SER A 184 -18.26 2.85 9.11
N LEU A 185 -17.08 2.35 9.44
CA LEU A 185 -16.68 1.02 8.98
C LEU A 185 -17.60 -0.04 9.61
N TYR A 186 -17.93 -1.08 8.84
CA TYR A 186 -18.66 -2.25 9.30
C TYR A 186 -17.83 -3.05 10.30
N ASP A 187 -16.61 -3.40 9.89
CA ASP A 187 -15.58 -4.06 10.68
C ASP A 187 -14.21 -3.61 10.15
N LEU A 188 -13.19 -3.54 11.02
CA LEU A 188 -11.84 -3.11 10.65
C LEU A 188 -11.13 -4.11 9.72
N GLU A 189 -11.57 -5.37 9.72
CA GLU A 189 -11.03 -6.45 8.89
C GLU A 189 -11.89 -6.73 7.64
N SER A 190 -12.96 -5.95 7.39
CA SER A 190 -13.91 -6.15 6.27
C SER A 190 -13.34 -5.86 4.87
N GLY A 191 -12.02 -5.88 4.71
CA GLY A 191 -11.40 -5.82 3.40
C GLY A 191 -9.88 -5.95 3.45
N ASN A 192 -9.24 -5.78 2.30
CA ASN A 192 -7.79 -5.90 2.15
C ASN A 192 -7.14 -4.57 1.72
N CYS A 193 -5.82 -4.61 1.64
CA CYS A 193 -5.01 -3.63 0.92
C CYS A 193 -4.34 -4.33 -0.27
N PHE A 194 -3.99 -3.55 -1.29
CA PHE A 194 -3.35 -4.04 -2.50
C PHE A 194 -2.28 -3.03 -2.93
N ASP A 195 -1.11 -3.55 -3.32
CA ASP A 195 0.03 -2.75 -3.74
C ASP A 195 -0.34 -1.79 -4.88
N LEU A 196 0.01 -0.53 -4.72
CA LEU A 196 -0.13 0.46 -5.78
C LEU A 196 0.92 0.20 -6.85
N PRO A 197 0.58 0.35 -8.15
CA PRO A 197 1.59 0.36 -9.19
C PRO A 197 2.59 1.49 -8.95
N ASP A 198 3.83 1.29 -9.37
CA ASP A 198 4.85 2.34 -9.38
C ASP A 198 4.31 3.56 -10.14
N SER A 199 4.62 4.76 -9.64
CA SER A 199 4.31 5.98 -10.39
C SER A 199 5.06 5.92 -11.73
N PRO A 200 4.39 6.19 -12.87
CA PRO A 200 5.10 6.39 -14.13
C PRO A 200 6.08 7.57 -14.05
#